data_AF-A0A7W1KUW4-F1
#
_entry.id   AF-A0A7W1KUW4-F1
#
_cell.length_a   1.000
_cell.length_b   1.000
_cell.length_c   1.000
_cell.angle_alpha   90.00
_cell.angle_beta   90.00
_cell.angle_gamma   90.00
#
_symmetry.space_group_name_H-M   'P 1'
#
loop_
_entity.id
_entity.type
_entity.pdbx_description
1 polymer ?
#
loop_
_entity_poly.entity_id
_entity_poly.type
_entity_poly.pdbx_seq_one_letter_code
_entity_poly.pdbx_strand_id
1 'polypeptide(L)'
;SGTVADRLFAKPAVAVLGFDAPGVAGSSNQIVPEASARVSLRLAPGDDPERARDALVAHLRAAAPWGVQVEIEADEAGMGYLVDTSTAAYAAAKSALAEAFEHDVVEMGSGGSVPIVPMLAETFPGMAVIIVGAGDERSNYHSLDESVDLADLERLVLAEVLLIRNLGAAARLVT
;
A
#
# COMPACT_ATOMS: atom_id res chain seq x y z
N SER A 1 14.01 -0.20 15.34
CA SER A 1 13.58 -1.23 16.32
C SER A 1 12.15 -1.65 16.02
N GLY A 2 11.61 -2.70 16.64
CA GLY A 2 10.29 -3.27 16.36
C GLY A 2 10.36 -4.65 15.73
N THR A 3 9.22 -5.33 15.64
CA THR A 3 9.08 -6.64 14.99
C THR A 3 9.26 -6.53 13.47
N VAL A 4 9.36 -7.66 12.78
CA VAL A 4 9.40 -7.69 11.31
C VAL A 4 8.11 -7.10 10.73
N ALA A 5 6.95 -7.47 11.27
CA ALA A 5 5.66 -6.93 10.85
C ALA A 5 5.57 -5.41 11.01
N ASP A 6 6.04 -4.87 12.14
CA ASP A 6 6.06 -3.41 12.35
C ASP A 6 6.88 -2.70 11.27
N ARG A 7 8.03 -3.27 10.90
CA ARG A 7 8.93 -2.69 9.89
C ARG A 7 8.40 -2.83 8.47
N LEU A 8 7.58 -3.84 8.20
CA LEU A 8 7.01 -4.08 6.88
C LEU A 8 5.75 -3.23 6.63
N PHE A 9 4.90 -3.06 7.65
CA PHE A 9 3.55 -2.52 7.44
C PHE A 9 3.18 -1.30 8.30
N ALA A 10 3.94 -0.99 9.35
CA ALA A 10 3.58 0.05 10.32
C ALA A 10 4.69 1.09 10.53
N LYS A 11 5.65 1.19 9.59
CA LYS A 11 6.73 2.17 9.64
C LYS A 11 6.97 2.82 8.28
N PRO A 12 7.41 4.08 8.27
CA PRO A 12 7.82 4.72 7.04
C PRO A 12 8.99 4.02 6.37
N ALA A 13 8.98 3.98 5.04
CA ALA A 13 10.06 3.44 4.24
C ALA A 13 10.35 4.35 3.04
N VAL A 14 11.62 4.68 2.85
CA VAL A 14 12.09 5.48 1.69
C VAL A 14 12.73 4.55 0.68
N ALA A 15 12.38 4.71 -0.59
CA ALA A 15 12.98 3.98 -1.71
C ALA A 15 13.34 4.94 -2.85
N VAL A 16 14.47 4.69 -3.50
CA VAL A 16 14.80 5.31 -4.79
C VAL A 16 14.20 4.43 -5.88
N LEU A 17 13.20 4.94 -6.59
CA LEU A 17 12.49 4.22 -7.65
C LEU A 17 13.28 4.24 -8.97
N GLY A 18 14.07 5.30 -9.17
CA GLY A 18 14.89 5.48 -10.36
C GLY A 18 15.84 6.66 -10.17
N PHE A 19 16.87 6.71 -11.00
CA PHE A 19 17.80 7.83 -11.06
C PHE A 19 18.29 8.00 -12.49
N ASP A 20 18.46 9.23 -12.92
CA ASP A 20 19.10 9.57 -14.18
C ASP A 20 20.53 10.03 -13.91
N ALA A 21 21.48 9.26 -14.42
CA ALA A 21 22.89 9.58 -14.47
C ALA A 21 23.49 9.00 -15.76
N PRO A 22 24.65 9.49 -16.24
CA PRO A 22 25.28 8.93 -17.42
C PRO A 22 25.49 7.42 -17.29
N GLY A 23 25.00 6.68 -18.29
CA GLY A 23 25.23 5.24 -18.37
C GLY A 23 26.72 4.91 -18.51
N VAL A 24 27.11 3.69 -18.10
CA VAL A 24 28.50 3.23 -18.19
C VAL A 24 29.02 3.31 -19.64
N ALA A 25 28.23 2.83 -20.58
CA ALA A 25 28.53 2.96 -22.00
C ALA A 25 28.38 4.43 -22.44
N GLY A 26 29.48 5.02 -22.92
CA GLY A 26 29.51 6.43 -23.35
C GLY A 26 29.89 7.42 -22.25
N SER A 27 30.12 6.96 -21.01
CA SER A 27 30.72 7.79 -19.96
C SER A 27 32.18 8.15 -20.28
N SER A 28 32.59 9.35 -19.87
CA SER A 28 33.96 9.84 -20.00
C SER A 28 34.42 10.49 -18.70
N ASN A 29 35.70 10.84 -18.57
CA ASN A 29 36.21 11.54 -17.38
C ASN A 29 35.85 13.03 -17.41
N GLN A 30 34.56 13.33 -17.29
CA GLN A 30 33.99 14.67 -17.33
C GLN A 30 33.06 14.91 -16.13
N ILE A 31 32.90 16.17 -15.75
CA ILE A 31 31.92 16.58 -14.73
C ILE A 31 30.52 16.40 -15.30
N VAL A 32 29.64 15.75 -14.54
CA VAL A 32 28.22 15.62 -14.87
C VAL A 32 27.49 16.84 -14.32
N PRO A 33 26.82 17.65 -15.18
CA PRO A 33 26.23 18.91 -14.73
C PRO A 33 24.95 18.71 -13.91
N GLU A 34 24.19 17.65 -14.17
CA GLU A 34 22.91 17.36 -13.53
C GLU A 34 22.68 15.84 -13.40
N ALA A 35 21.95 15.47 -12.36
CA ALA A 35 21.44 14.12 -12.16
C ALA A 35 20.08 14.22 -11.48
N SER A 36 19.19 13.27 -11.75
CA SER A 36 17.85 13.23 -11.17
C SER A 36 17.65 11.94 -10.38
N ALA A 37 16.72 11.94 -9.44
CA ALA A 37 16.24 10.72 -8.80
C ALA A 37 14.76 10.84 -8.46
N ARG A 38 14.01 9.75 -8.63
CA ARG A 38 12.65 9.63 -8.13
C ARG A 38 12.69 8.89 -6.80
N VAL A 39 12.29 9.57 -5.74
CA VAL A 39 12.27 9.03 -4.37
C VAL A 39 10.82 8.88 -3.93
N SER A 40 10.49 7.72 -3.37
CA SER A 40 9.17 7.41 -2.81
C SER A 40 9.27 7.21 -1.31
N LEU A 41 8.27 7.72 -0.58
CA LEU A 41 8.11 7.54 0.85
C LEU A 41 6.78 6.84 1.12
N ARG A 42 6.84 5.64 1.70
CA ARG A 42 5.68 4.96 2.27
C ARG A 42 5.46 5.45 3.69
N LEU A 43 4.19 5.58 4.09
CA LEU A 43 3.76 6.03 5.41
C LEU A 43 2.89 4.98 6.09
N ALA A 44 2.88 4.98 7.41
CA ALA A 44 1.98 4.15 8.20
C ALA A 44 0.66 4.90 8.44
N PRO A 45 -0.44 4.19 8.74
CA PRO A 45 -1.68 4.83 9.19
C PRO A 45 -1.43 5.70 10.43
N GLY A 46 -1.94 6.94 10.40
CA GLY A 46 -1.78 7.93 11.47
C GLY A 46 -0.60 8.89 11.29
N ASP A 47 0.30 8.63 10.33
CA ASP A 47 1.30 9.63 9.92
C ASP A 47 0.62 10.78 9.17
N ASP A 48 1.17 12.00 9.31
CA ASP A 48 0.77 13.18 8.56
C ASP A 48 1.56 13.24 7.24
N PRO A 49 0.92 13.06 6.06
CA PRO A 49 1.62 12.97 4.79
C PRO A 49 2.35 14.25 4.40
N GLU A 50 1.78 15.41 4.72
CA GLU A 50 2.37 16.71 4.41
C GLU A 50 3.64 16.92 5.25
N ARG A 51 3.55 16.64 6.56
CA ARG A 51 4.72 16.73 7.45
C ARG A 51 5.82 15.75 7.06
N ALA A 52 5.46 14.55 6.64
CA ALA A 52 6.43 13.53 6.23
C ALA A 52 7.14 13.92 4.92
N ARG A 53 6.40 14.44 3.94
CA ARG A 53 6.95 15.03 2.72
C ARG A 53 7.91 16.17 3.04
N ASP A 54 7.49 17.12 3.88
CA ASP A 54 8.30 18.28 4.22
C ASP A 54 9.59 17.89 4.96
N ALA A 55 9.52 16.89 5.84
CA ALA A 55 10.68 16.32 6.51
C ALA A 55 11.67 15.67 5.51
N LEU A 56 11.17 14.94 4.51
CA LEU A 56 12.01 14.35 3.45
C LEU A 56 12.66 15.44 2.59
N VAL A 57 11.89 16.44 2.17
CA VAL A 57 12.39 17.59 1.39
C VAL A 57 13.49 18.33 2.15
N ALA A 58 13.27 18.62 3.43
CA ALA A 58 14.26 19.28 4.28
C ALA A 58 15.54 18.43 4.42
N HIS A 59 15.39 17.12 4.61
CA HIS A 59 16.52 16.20 4.70
C HIS A 59 17.35 16.18 3.41
N LEU A 60 16.71 16.04 2.24
CA LEU A 60 17.39 15.99 0.95
C LEU A 60 18.15 17.29 0.64
N ARG A 61 17.56 18.44 0.95
CA ARG A 61 18.25 19.74 0.82
C ARG A 61 19.44 19.88 1.77
N ALA A 62 19.30 19.45 3.02
CA ALA A 62 20.36 19.54 4.01
C ALA A 62 21.52 18.56 3.72
N ALA A 63 21.23 17.43 3.08
CA ALA A 63 22.22 16.42 2.70
C ALA A 63 23.05 16.80 1.47
N ALA A 64 22.69 17.88 0.74
CA ALA A 64 23.36 18.31 -0.49
C ALA A 64 24.85 18.62 -0.23
N PRO A 65 25.78 17.83 -0.79
CA PRO A 65 27.20 18.06 -0.56
C PRO A 65 27.71 19.20 -1.45
N TRP A 66 28.85 19.80 -1.08
CA TRP A 66 29.66 20.69 -1.93
C TRP A 66 28.92 21.87 -2.62
N GLY A 67 27.77 22.29 -2.10
CA GLY A 67 26.97 23.39 -2.66
C GLY A 67 26.16 23.02 -3.90
N VAL A 68 25.90 21.71 -4.14
CA VAL A 68 24.99 21.25 -5.19
C VAL A 68 23.62 21.91 -5.00
N GLN A 69 23.04 22.41 -6.10
CA GLN A 69 21.68 22.94 -6.11
C GLN A 69 20.70 21.77 -6.16
N VAL A 70 19.74 21.73 -5.22
CA VAL A 70 18.74 20.67 -5.13
C VAL A 70 17.36 21.28 -5.39
N GLU A 71 16.83 21.00 -6.56
CA GLU A 71 15.45 21.25 -6.93
C GLU A 71 14.61 20.00 -6.65
N ILE A 72 13.43 20.18 -6.07
CA ILE A 72 12.52 19.08 -5.72
C ILE A 72 11.13 19.45 -6.18
N GLU A 73 10.59 18.65 -7.09
CA GLU A 73 9.17 18.59 -7.41
C GLU A 73 8.54 17.50 -6.55
N ALA A 74 7.60 17.87 -5.68
CA ALA A 74 6.94 16.94 -4.78
C ALA A 74 5.55 16.59 -5.31
N ASP A 75 5.30 15.29 -5.46
CA ASP A 75 3.99 14.74 -5.82
C ASP A 75 3.00 14.80 -4.65
N GLU A 76 1.73 14.46 -4.94
CA GLU A 76 0.65 14.37 -3.96
C GLU A 76 0.97 13.39 -2.82
N ALA A 77 0.68 13.81 -1.59
CA ALA A 77 0.94 13.03 -0.39
C ALA A 77 -0.29 12.18 -0.02
N GLY A 78 -0.16 10.85 -0.13
CA GLY A 78 -1.25 9.92 0.15
C GLY A 78 -1.35 9.53 1.64
N MET A 79 -2.56 9.49 2.16
CA MET A 79 -2.88 9.00 3.52
C MET A 79 -2.81 7.47 3.60
N GLY A 80 -2.20 6.96 4.67
CA GLY A 80 -2.37 5.56 5.08
C GLY A 80 -3.74 5.34 5.70
N TYR A 81 -4.25 4.10 5.69
CA TYR A 81 -5.55 3.75 6.25
C TYR A 81 -5.46 2.53 7.18
N LEU A 82 -6.05 2.65 8.37
CA LEU A 82 -6.20 1.54 9.32
C LEU A 82 -7.65 1.05 9.27
N VAL A 83 -7.83 -0.21 8.86
CA VAL A 83 -9.16 -0.83 8.77
C VAL A 83 -9.68 -1.13 10.17
N ASP A 84 -10.94 -0.74 10.44
CA ASP A 84 -11.67 -1.18 11.63
C ASP A 84 -12.19 -2.61 11.44
N THR A 85 -11.56 -3.55 12.13
CA THR A 85 -11.89 -4.98 12.06
C THR A 85 -13.00 -5.40 13.02
N SER A 86 -13.56 -4.46 13.80
CA SER A 86 -14.62 -4.75 14.78
C SER A 86 -16.04 -4.78 14.19
N THR A 87 -16.19 -4.41 12.92
CA THR A 87 -17.50 -4.28 12.27
C THR A 87 -18.13 -5.65 11.94
N ALA A 88 -19.46 -5.72 11.97
CA ALA A 88 -20.19 -6.91 11.56
C ALA A 88 -19.93 -7.29 10.09
N ALA A 89 -19.70 -6.30 9.22
CA ALA A 89 -19.33 -6.55 7.83
C ALA A 89 -17.95 -7.20 7.70
N TYR A 90 -16.97 -6.78 8.51
CA TYR A 90 -15.65 -7.40 8.56
C TYR A 90 -15.74 -8.86 9.05
N ALA A 91 -16.52 -9.11 10.12
CA ALA A 91 -16.77 -10.46 10.61
C ALA A 91 -17.43 -11.36 9.54
N ALA A 92 -18.39 -10.82 8.77
CA ALA A 92 -19.03 -11.54 7.67
C ALA A 92 -18.04 -11.90 6.56
N ALA A 93 -17.13 -10.99 6.20
CA ALA A 93 -16.08 -11.23 5.21
C ALA A 93 -15.07 -12.27 5.69
N LYS A 94 -14.63 -12.18 6.94
CA LYS A 94 -13.72 -13.14 7.55
C LYS A 94 -14.31 -14.56 7.53
N SER A 95 -15.59 -14.70 7.87
CA SER A 95 -16.28 -15.99 7.81
C SER A 95 -16.41 -16.51 6.37
N ALA A 96 -16.70 -15.64 5.40
CA ALA A 96 -16.86 -16.03 4.01
C ALA A 96 -15.54 -16.50 3.38
N LEU A 97 -14.43 -15.79 3.67
CA LEU A 97 -13.09 -16.18 3.25
C LEU A 97 -12.67 -17.51 3.88
N ALA A 98 -12.90 -17.69 5.19
CA ALA A 98 -12.55 -18.93 5.88
C ALA A 98 -13.31 -20.15 5.31
N GLU A 99 -14.60 -19.97 4.97
CA GLU A 99 -15.42 -21.02 4.33
C GLU A 99 -14.90 -21.34 2.93
N ALA A 100 -14.60 -20.33 2.11
CA ALA A 100 -14.18 -20.55 0.72
C ALA A 100 -12.75 -21.10 0.57
N PHE A 101 -11.85 -20.72 1.48
CA PHE A 101 -10.45 -21.17 1.46
C PHE A 101 -10.18 -22.37 2.38
N GLU A 102 -11.18 -22.80 3.16
CA GLU A 102 -11.07 -23.90 4.13
C GLU A 102 -9.90 -23.72 5.12
N HIS A 103 -9.60 -22.47 5.47
CA HIS A 103 -8.48 -22.12 6.34
C HIS A 103 -8.76 -20.86 7.18
N ASP A 104 -7.99 -20.66 8.24
CA ASP A 104 -8.12 -19.51 9.12
C ASP A 104 -7.62 -18.24 8.40
N VAL A 105 -8.42 -17.19 8.48
CA VAL A 105 -8.06 -15.89 7.90
C VAL A 105 -7.10 -15.15 8.81
N VAL A 106 -5.96 -14.75 8.23
CA VAL A 106 -4.97 -13.90 8.88
C VAL A 106 -5.22 -12.44 8.53
N GLU A 107 -5.10 -11.57 9.53
CA GLU A 107 -5.18 -10.13 9.38
C GLU A 107 -3.75 -9.59 9.21
N MET A 108 -3.50 -8.88 8.12
CA MET A 108 -2.18 -8.32 7.83
C MET A 108 -2.29 -6.92 7.24
N GLY A 109 -1.25 -6.11 7.45
CA GLY A 109 -1.08 -4.85 6.73
C GLY A 109 -0.50 -5.08 5.33
N SER A 110 -0.49 -4.02 4.52
CA SER A 110 0.14 -4.00 3.20
C SER A 110 0.92 -2.71 3.02
N GLY A 111 2.10 -2.79 2.38
CA GLY A 111 2.89 -1.61 1.99
C GLY A 111 2.41 -0.96 0.69
N GLY A 112 1.39 -1.52 0.03
CA GLY A 112 0.75 -0.92 -1.14
C GLY A 112 -0.05 0.34 -0.80
N SER A 113 -0.51 1.05 -1.82
CA SER A 113 -1.39 2.22 -1.65
C SER A 113 -2.65 2.06 -2.47
N VAL A 114 -3.79 2.32 -1.85
CA VAL A 114 -5.10 2.40 -2.50
C VAL A 114 -5.71 3.76 -2.14
N PRO A 115 -5.34 4.85 -2.85
CA PRO A 115 -5.63 6.23 -2.44
C PRO A 115 -7.12 6.54 -2.26
N ILE A 116 -8.00 5.80 -2.96
CA ILE A 116 -9.45 5.98 -2.85
C ILE A 116 -10.00 5.55 -1.48
N VAL A 117 -9.33 4.64 -0.75
CA VAL A 117 -9.81 4.11 0.54
C VAL A 117 -9.95 5.20 1.61
N PRO A 118 -8.89 5.96 1.95
CA PRO A 118 -9.01 7.03 2.94
C PRO A 118 -10.04 8.09 2.52
N MET A 119 -10.10 8.44 1.22
CA MET A 119 -11.08 9.38 0.69
C MET A 119 -12.52 8.89 0.89
N LEU A 120 -12.81 7.62 0.59
CA LEU A 120 -14.14 7.05 0.80
C LEU A 120 -14.50 6.97 2.28
N ALA A 121 -13.55 6.60 3.14
CA ALA A 121 -13.79 6.51 4.58
C ALA A 121 -14.09 7.88 5.22
N GLU A 122 -13.43 8.94 4.76
CA GLU A 122 -13.73 10.31 5.16
C GLU A 122 -15.10 10.77 4.63
N THR A 123 -15.41 10.44 3.37
CA THR A 123 -16.68 10.83 2.72
C THR A 123 -17.88 10.10 3.32
N PHE A 124 -17.71 8.83 3.71
CA PHE A 124 -18.76 7.96 4.25
C PHE A 124 -18.38 7.42 5.64
N PRO A 125 -18.51 8.22 6.70
CA PRO A 125 -18.21 7.78 8.06
C PRO A 125 -19.02 6.54 8.44
N GLY A 126 -18.35 5.52 8.97
CA GLY A 126 -18.96 4.25 9.35
C GLY A 126 -19.06 3.22 8.22
N MET A 127 -18.57 3.54 7.02
CA MET A 127 -18.39 2.53 5.96
C MET A 127 -17.37 1.48 6.41
N ALA A 128 -17.74 0.20 6.31
CA ALA A 128 -16.80 -0.89 6.50
C ALA A 128 -15.89 -0.98 5.27
N VAL A 129 -14.58 -1.05 5.51
CA VAL A 129 -13.57 -1.26 4.47
C VAL A 129 -13.03 -2.67 4.60
N ILE A 130 -13.07 -3.44 3.52
CA ILE A 130 -12.50 -4.78 3.44
C ILE A 130 -11.65 -4.80 2.17
N ILE A 131 -10.37 -5.12 2.31
CA ILE A 131 -9.43 -5.23 1.18
C ILE A 131 -9.06 -6.70 1.05
N VAL A 132 -9.54 -7.32 -0.03
CA VAL A 132 -9.30 -8.72 -0.38
C VAL A 132 -9.03 -8.80 -1.87
N GLY A 133 -8.26 -9.79 -2.30
CA GLY A 133 -7.90 -9.98 -3.71
C GLY A 133 -7.31 -11.36 -3.92
N ALA A 134 -7.33 -11.82 -5.17
CA ALA A 134 -6.77 -13.10 -5.54
C ALA A 134 -5.29 -12.89 -5.80
N GLY A 135 -4.45 -13.53 -4.99
CA GLY A 135 -3.04 -13.66 -5.32
C GLY A 135 -2.22 -14.23 -4.19
N ASP A 136 -1.05 -14.69 -4.59
CA ASP A 136 -0.12 -15.45 -3.79
C ASP A 136 1.29 -14.81 -3.86
N GLU A 137 2.27 -15.51 -3.32
CA GLU A 137 3.68 -15.08 -3.35
C GLU A 137 4.28 -15.02 -4.77
N ARG A 138 3.61 -15.61 -5.77
CA ARG A 138 4.02 -15.67 -7.18
C ARG A 138 3.25 -14.71 -8.07
N SER A 139 2.22 -14.03 -7.54
CA SER A 139 1.41 -13.11 -8.32
C SER A 139 2.21 -11.95 -8.91
N ASN A 140 3.33 -11.56 -8.30
CA ASN A 140 4.30 -10.62 -8.89
C ASN A 140 3.66 -9.30 -9.36
N TYR A 141 2.75 -8.72 -8.55
CA TYR A 141 2.08 -7.47 -8.90
C TYR A 141 3.08 -6.40 -9.37
N HIS A 142 2.84 -5.85 -10.56
CA HIS A 142 3.66 -4.83 -11.22
C HIS A 142 5.08 -5.28 -11.59
N SER A 143 5.32 -6.59 -11.70
CA SER A 143 6.60 -7.17 -12.11
C SER A 143 6.43 -8.02 -13.37
N LEU A 144 7.54 -8.54 -13.90
CA LEU A 144 7.51 -9.54 -14.96
C LEU A 144 6.84 -10.82 -14.47
N ASP A 145 6.20 -11.53 -15.40
CA ASP A 145 5.47 -12.76 -15.14
C ASP A 145 4.38 -12.60 -14.05
N GLU A 146 3.71 -11.44 -14.04
CA GLU A 146 2.52 -11.19 -13.23
C GLU A 146 1.44 -12.25 -13.53
N SER A 147 0.89 -12.87 -12.50
CA SER A 147 -0.04 -13.99 -12.66
C SER A 147 -1.05 -14.10 -11.52
N VAL A 148 -2.11 -14.87 -11.76
CA VAL A 148 -3.12 -15.22 -10.76
C VAL A 148 -3.35 -16.72 -10.83
N ASP A 149 -3.37 -17.39 -9.67
CA ASP A 149 -3.76 -18.79 -9.60
C ASP A 149 -5.28 -18.92 -9.80
N LEU A 150 -5.68 -19.82 -10.70
CA LEU A 150 -7.08 -19.96 -11.06
C LEU A 150 -7.91 -20.55 -9.92
N ALA A 151 -7.33 -21.42 -9.09
CA ALA A 151 -8.06 -21.98 -7.94
C ALA A 151 -8.25 -20.91 -6.87
N ASP A 152 -7.29 -20.01 -6.66
CA ASP A 152 -7.45 -18.86 -5.76
C ASP A 152 -8.49 -17.87 -6.27
N LEU A 153 -8.54 -17.64 -7.59
CA LEU A 153 -9.60 -16.84 -8.19
C LEU A 153 -10.99 -17.48 -7.97
N GLU A 154 -11.13 -18.78 -8.21
CA GLU A 154 -12.39 -19.52 -7.98
C GLU A 154 -12.83 -19.45 -6.51
N ARG A 155 -11.90 -19.62 -5.57
CA ARG A 155 -12.17 -19.49 -4.13
C ARG A 155 -12.56 -18.07 -3.75
N LEU A 156 -11.90 -17.06 -4.31
CA LEU A 156 -12.27 -15.67 -4.03
C LEU A 156 -13.66 -15.34 -4.56
N VAL A 157 -14.01 -15.80 -5.76
CA VAL A 157 -15.38 -15.64 -6.30
C VAL A 157 -16.40 -16.29 -5.35
N LEU A 158 -16.11 -17.49 -4.86
CA LEU A 158 -16.96 -18.13 -3.85
C LEU A 158 -17.05 -17.27 -2.57
N ALA A 159 -15.93 -16.76 -2.05
CA ALA A 159 -15.90 -15.91 -0.88
C ALA A 159 -16.73 -14.63 -1.05
N GLU A 160 -16.70 -13.98 -2.21
CA GLU A 160 -17.52 -12.81 -2.51
C GLU A 160 -19.03 -13.14 -2.51
N VAL A 161 -19.42 -14.27 -3.10
CA VAL A 161 -20.82 -14.74 -3.07
C VAL A 161 -21.27 -15.00 -1.63
N LEU A 162 -20.44 -15.67 -0.84
CA LEU A 162 -20.71 -15.97 0.57
C LEU A 162 -20.78 -14.68 1.41
N LEU A 163 -19.92 -13.70 1.13
CA LEU A 163 -19.95 -12.39 1.79
C LEU A 163 -21.28 -11.69 1.53
N ILE A 164 -21.72 -11.59 0.28
CA ILE A 164 -23.00 -10.97 -0.08
C ILE A 164 -24.16 -11.69 0.61
N ARG A 165 -24.15 -13.04 0.63
CA ARG A 165 -25.14 -13.86 1.35
C ARG A 165 -25.16 -13.52 2.84
N ASN A 166 -24.00 -13.49 3.48
CA ASN A 166 -23.85 -13.27 4.92
C ASN A 166 -24.29 -11.85 5.32
N LEU A 167 -23.94 -10.83 4.51
CA LEU A 167 -24.41 -9.45 4.71
C LEU A 167 -25.94 -9.35 4.57
N GLY A 168 -26.52 -10.02 3.56
CA GLY A 168 -27.96 -10.06 3.37
C GLY A 168 -28.71 -10.73 4.52
N ALA A 169 -28.15 -11.78 5.11
CA ALA A 169 -28.71 -12.43 6.30
C ALA A 169 -28.62 -11.52 7.55
N ALA A 170 -27.47 -10.87 7.76
CA ALA A 170 -27.27 -9.95 8.88
C ALA A 170 -28.22 -8.74 8.81
N ALA A 171 -28.42 -8.16 7.63
CA ALA A 171 -29.34 -7.03 7.45
C ALA A 171 -30.80 -7.37 7.81
N ARG A 172 -31.23 -8.62 7.55
CA ARG A 172 -32.57 -9.11 7.89
C ARG A 172 -32.79 -9.35 9.38
N LEU A 173 -31.74 -9.40 10.19
CA LEU A 173 -31.84 -9.59 11.65
C LEU A 173 -31.95 -8.25 12.41
N VAL A 174 -31.71 -7.12 11.73
CA VAL A 174 -31.73 -5.76 12.31
C VAL A 174 -32.96 -4.97 11.85
N THR A 175 -33.81 -5.56 11.01
CA THR A 175 -35.11 -5.03 10.56
C THR A 175 -36.26 -5.79 11.21
#